data_AF-A0A1H6LR44-F1
#
_entry.id   AF-A0A1H6LR44-F1
#
_cell.length_a   1.000
_cell.length_b   1.000
_cell.length_c   1.000
_cell.angle_alpha   90.00
_cell.angle_beta   90.00
_cell.angle_gamma   90.00
#
_symmetry.space_group_name_H-M   'P 1'
#
loop_
_entity.id
_entity.type
_entity.pdbx_description
1 polymer ?
#
loop_
_entity_poly.entity_id
_entity_poly.type
_entity_poly.pdbx_seq_one_letter_code
_entity_poly.pdbx_strand_id
1 'polypeptide(L)'
;MTEKINTTKELKLFSSNSIWTATFLGGPLAFGYMMWKNCLSLGQNERGKIILIVSIIITILLFLSLFLLPENFIDKIPRTIIPIINAAIAYIFIEKTQGEILKKHKKNGNEFYSLWNVVGITIVSTVVTLAVIFAIAFIYPQNEAYDIEIAKFSKNEYETLVFYDDLNTKSKTSLLEDLDTIIPKWKENIEIINKTNQLEDLPNELKEQNKLLLEYAELRVKTFELFKKAIYEDTDKYSDELDELHFKIDKTLEQLN
;
A
#
# COMPACT_ATOMS: atom_id res chain seq x y z
N MET A 1 -11.97 -16.55 58.98
CA MET A 1 -11.25 -16.38 57.71
C MET A 1 -11.96 -17.23 56.66
N THR A 2 -12.73 -16.61 55.77
CA THR A 2 -13.32 -17.33 54.62
C THR A 2 -12.22 -17.52 53.58
N GLU A 3 -11.77 -18.76 53.42
CA GLU A 3 -10.86 -19.16 52.36
C GLU A 3 -11.49 -18.77 51.02
N LYS A 4 -10.91 -17.77 50.33
CA LYS A 4 -11.39 -17.38 49.00
C LYS A 4 -11.13 -18.56 48.07
N ILE A 5 -12.19 -19.28 47.70
CA ILE A 5 -12.15 -20.42 46.79
C ILE A 5 -11.37 -20.03 45.53
N ASN A 6 -10.22 -20.68 45.30
CA ASN A 6 -9.38 -20.46 44.13
C ASN A 6 -9.94 -21.24 42.94
N THR A 7 -10.97 -20.68 42.29
CA THR A 7 -11.70 -21.30 41.16
C THR A 7 -10.86 -21.51 39.90
N THR A 8 -9.59 -21.09 39.87
CA THR A 8 -8.73 -21.18 38.69
C THR A 8 -7.42 -21.92 38.94
N LYS A 9 -7.28 -22.61 40.08
CA LYS A 9 -6.01 -23.26 40.51
C LYS A 9 -5.45 -24.23 39.48
N GLU A 10 -6.31 -25.00 38.82
CA GLU A 10 -5.92 -26.05 37.86
C GLU A 10 -5.99 -25.58 36.40
N LEU A 11 -6.37 -24.32 36.16
CA LEU A 11 -6.52 -23.79 34.80
C LEU A 11 -5.19 -23.25 34.29
N LYS A 12 -4.88 -23.53 33.01
CA LYS A 12 -3.80 -22.83 32.30
C LYS A 12 -4.37 -21.70 31.46
N LEU A 13 -3.97 -20.48 31.77
CA LEU A 13 -4.41 -19.27 31.07
C LEU A 13 -3.21 -18.53 30.46
N PHE A 14 -3.46 -17.77 29.40
CA PHE A 14 -2.57 -16.73 28.91
C PHE A 14 -2.81 -15.44 29.70
N SER A 15 -1.73 -14.77 30.09
CA SER A 15 -1.82 -13.51 30.84
C SER A 15 -2.24 -12.34 29.94
N SER A 16 -2.78 -11.25 30.51
CA SER A 16 -3.12 -10.04 29.73
C SER A 16 -1.92 -9.53 28.93
N ASN A 17 -0.74 -9.49 29.55
CA ASN A 17 0.49 -9.02 28.89
C ASN A 17 0.92 -9.96 27.76
N SER A 18 0.78 -11.27 27.95
CA SER A 18 1.11 -12.26 26.91
C SER A 18 0.23 -12.07 25.68
N ILE A 19 -1.08 -11.95 25.89
CA ILE A 19 -2.04 -11.78 24.79
C ILE A 19 -1.77 -10.44 24.09
N TRP A 20 -1.64 -9.35 24.85
CA TRP A 20 -1.35 -8.02 24.28
C TRP A 20 -0.07 -7.99 23.44
N THR A 21 1.02 -8.55 23.96
CA THR A 21 2.32 -8.60 23.25
C THR A 21 2.21 -9.46 22.00
N ALA A 22 1.53 -10.61 22.09
CA ALA A 22 1.29 -11.47 20.95
C ALA A 22 0.41 -10.80 19.88
N THR A 23 -0.58 -9.99 20.27
CA THR A 23 -1.37 -9.19 19.33
C THR A 23 -0.53 -8.15 18.62
N PHE A 24 0.33 -7.45 19.36
CA PHE A 24 1.18 -6.41 18.77
C PHE A 24 2.11 -6.98 17.70
N LEU A 25 2.65 -8.19 17.92
CA LEU A 25 3.60 -8.85 17.01
C LEU A 25 2.94 -9.73 15.95
N GLY A 26 1.89 -10.47 16.32
CA GLY A 26 1.24 -11.50 15.50
C GLY A 26 -0.17 -11.14 15.03
N GLY A 27 -0.64 -9.92 15.34
CA GLY A 27 -1.91 -9.39 14.88
C GLY A 27 -3.16 -9.97 15.56
N PRO A 28 -4.35 -9.65 15.03
CA PRO A 28 -5.63 -10.07 15.60
C PRO A 28 -5.82 -11.60 15.65
N LEU A 29 -5.17 -12.35 14.76
CA LEU A 29 -5.24 -13.82 14.76
C LEU A 29 -4.63 -14.43 16.04
N ALA A 30 -3.44 -13.94 16.45
CA ALA A 30 -2.79 -14.38 17.69
C ALA A 30 -3.66 -14.05 18.92
N PHE A 31 -4.26 -12.85 18.93
CA PHE A 31 -5.23 -12.43 19.93
C PHE A 31 -6.41 -13.40 20.01
N GLY A 32 -7.07 -13.67 18.88
CA GLY A 32 -8.26 -14.51 18.81
C GLY A 32 -8.00 -15.92 19.31
N TYR A 33 -6.87 -16.50 18.92
CA TYR A 33 -6.47 -17.84 19.37
C TYR A 33 -6.23 -17.90 20.89
N MET A 34 -5.44 -16.98 21.44
CA MET A 34 -5.14 -17.00 22.88
C MET A 34 -6.39 -16.71 23.73
N MET A 35 -7.24 -15.78 23.29
CA MET A 35 -8.52 -15.49 23.94
C MET A 35 -9.47 -16.71 23.90
N TRP A 36 -9.55 -17.40 22.76
CA TRP A 36 -10.33 -18.64 22.66
C TRP A 36 -9.81 -19.72 23.61
N LYS A 37 -8.49 -19.93 23.69
CA LYS A 37 -7.89 -20.89 24.62
C LYS A 37 -8.20 -20.56 26.08
N ASN A 38 -8.15 -19.28 26.46
CA ASN A 38 -8.57 -18.85 27.80
C ASN A 38 -10.06 -19.11 28.05
N CYS A 39 -10.92 -18.75 27.09
CA CYS A 39 -12.36 -19.01 27.19
C CYS A 39 -12.65 -20.51 27.32
N LEU A 40 -11.94 -21.37 26.58
CA LEU A 40 -12.07 -22.82 26.67
C LEU A 40 -11.72 -23.32 28.07
N SER A 41 -10.60 -22.87 28.65
CA SER A 41 -10.21 -23.21 30.02
C SER A 41 -11.19 -22.69 31.07
N LEU A 42 -11.89 -21.58 30.79
CA LEU A 42 -12.93 -21.01 31.66
C LEU A 42 -14.33 -21.61 31.44
N GLY A 43 -14.48 -22.63 30.60
CA GLY A 43 -15.78 -23.23 30.27
C GLY A 43 -16.68 -22.36 29.38
N GLN A 44 -16.15 -21.29 28.81
CA GLN A 44 -16.86 -20.33 27.95
C GLN A 44 -16.65 -20.63 26.46
N ASN A 45 -16.80 -21.88 26.04
CA ASN A 45 -16.41 -22.34 24.70
C ASN A 45 -17.09 -21.56 23.56
N GLU A 46 -18.40 -21.35 23.63
CA GLU A 46 -19.16 -20.63 22.60
C GLU A 46 -18.66 -19.18 22.42
N ARG A 47 -18.44 -18.47 23.53
CA ARG A 47 -17.85 -17.13 23.51
C ARG A 47 -16.45 -17.13 22.90
N GLY A 48 -15.63 -18.13 23.25
CA GLY A 48 -14.28 -18.27 22.72
C GLY A 48 -14.27 -18.48 21.20
N LYS A 49 -15.15 -19.35 20.68
CA LYS A 49 -15.27 -19.60 19.22
C LYS A 49 -15.66 -18.33 18.47
N ILE A 50 -16.63 -17.57 19.00
CA ILE A 50 -17.04 -16.29 18.41
C ILE A 50 -15.85 -15.33 18.35
N ILE A 51 -15.07 -15.21 19.42
CA ILE A 51 -13.88 -14.34 19.44
C ILE A 51 -12.86 -14.76 18.37
N LEU A 52 -12.59 -16.07 18.22
CA LEU A 52 -11.67 -16.57 17.21
C LEU A 52 -12.15 -16.26 15.79
N ILE A 53 -13.42 -16.56 15.48
CA ILE A 53 -14.01 -16.32 14.16
C ILE A 53 -13.97 -14.83 13.83
N VAL A 54 -14.41 -13.97 14.75
CA VAL A 54 -14.37 -12.51 14.57
C VAL A 54 -12.94 -12.03 14.34
N SER A 55 -11.96 -12.58 15.06
CA SER A 55 -10.56 -12.20 14.88
C SER A 55 -9.99 -12.61 13.51
N ILE A 56 -10.40 -13.77 12.99
CA ILE A 56 -10.06 -14.21 11.63
C ILE A 56 -10.67 -13.26 10.60
N ILE A 57 -11.96 -12.93 10.74
CA ILE A 57 -12.66 -11.99 9.85
C ILE A 57 -12.00 -10.61 9.88
N ILE A 58 -11.70 -10.07 11.06
CA ILE A 58 -10.99 -8.78 11.22
C ILE A 58 -9.62 -8.84 10.56
N THR A 59 -8.88 -9.94 10.71
CA THR A 59 -7.58 -10.11 10.06
C THR A 59 -7.73 -10.01 8.55
N ILE A 60 -8.67 -10.75 7.96
CA ILE A 60 -8.93 -10.74 6.52
C ILE A 60 -9.35 -9.34 6.05
N LEU A 61 -10.32 -8.71 6.72
CA LEU A 61 -10.80 -7.37 6.37
C LEU A 61 -9.72 -6.30 6.48
N LEU A 62 -8.87 -6.36 7.51
CA LEU A 62 -7.77 -5.44 7.69
C LEU A 62 -6.81 -5.52 6.50
N PHE A 63 -6.40 -6.72 6.09
CA PHE A 63 -5.50 -6.86 4.95
C PHE A 63 -6.17 -6.56 3.61
N LEU A 64 -7.42 -6.99 3.39
CA LEU A 64 -8.18 -6.61 2.19
C LEU A 64 -8.32 -5.10 2.07
N SER A 65 -8.56 -4.39 3.18
CA SER A 65 -8.64 -2.93 3.15
C SER A 65 -7.34 -2.26 2.71
N LEU A 66 -6.17 -2.85 3.00
CA LEU A 66 -4.89 -2.33 2.51
C LEU A 66 -4.75 -2.44 0.99
N PHE A 67 -5.27 -3.51 0.36
CA PHE A 67 -5.29 -3.65 -1.10
C PHE A 67 -6.32 -2.74 -1.80
N LEU A 68 -7.29 -2.21 -1.06
CA LEU A 68 -8.31 -1.30 -1.57
C LEU A 68 -7.96 0.18 -1.34
N LEU A 69 -6.93 0.47 -0.55
CA LEU A 69 -6.51 1.83 -0.27
C LEU A 69 -5.60 2.33 -1.41
N PRO A 70 -5.82 3.56 -1.93
CA PRO A 70 -4.92 4.13 -2.92
C PRO A 70 -3.53 4.40 -2.32
N GLU A 71 -2.48 4.24 -3.13
CA GLU A 71 -1.08 4.33 -2.67
C GLU A 71 -0.75 5.67 -1.97
N ASN A 72 -1.29 6.77 -2.50
CA ASN A 72 -1.11 8.12 -1.94
C ASN A 72 -1.67 8.30 -0.52
N PHE A 73 -2.61 7.44 -0.10
CA PHE A 73 -3.09 7.38 1.28
C PHE A 73 -2.20 6.47 2.13
N ILE A 74 -1.75 5.34 1.60
CA ILE A 74 -0.90 4.38 2.31
C ILE A 74 0.40 5.04 2.77
N ASP A 75 1.05 5.83 1.91
CA ASP A 75 2.33 6.48 2.23
C ASP A 75 2.24 7.50 3.38
N LYS A 76 1.05 8.05 3.61
CA LYS A 76 0.80 9.00 4.71
C LYS A 76 0.58 8.32 6.05
N ILE A 77 0.33 7.00 6.06
CA ILE A 77 0.02 6.26 7.29
C ILE A 77 1.34 5.83 7.95
N PRO A 78 1.65 6.30 9.18
CA PRO A 78 2.83 5.84 9.89
C PRO A 78 2.79 4.33 10.12
N ARG A 79 3.88 3.62 9.78
CA ARG A 79 3.96 2.14 9.85
C ARG A 79 3.65 1.57 11.24
N THR A 80 3.82 2.36 12.29
CA THR A 80 3.57 1.98 13.69
C THR A 80 2.12 2.14 14.13
N ILE A 81 1.29 2.88 13.39
CA ILE A 81 -0.07 3.24 13.85
C ILE A 81 -0.99 2.01 13.91
N ILE A 82 -0.91 1.12 12.91
CA ILE A 82 -1.75 -0.08 12.83
C ILE A 82 -1.46 -1.05 13.98
N PRO A 83 -0.19 -1.45 14.26
CA PRO A 83 0.12 -2.29 15.43
C PRO A 83 -0.33 -1.68 16.76
N ILE A 84 -0.16 -0.35 16.93
CA ILE A 84 -0.55 0.35 18.17
C ILE A 84 -2.07 0.29 18.37
N ILE A 85 -2.85 0.62 17.33
CA ILE A 85 -4.32 0.57 17.39
C ILE A 85 -4.79 -0.85 17.69
N ASN A 86 -4.26 -1.85 16.99
CA ASN A 86 -4.60 -3.26 17.22
C ASN A 86 -4.31 -3.70 18.67
N ALA A 87 -3.13 -3.35 19.19
CA ALA A 87 -2.74 -3.69 20.55
C ALA A 87 -3.59 -2.96 21.59
N ALA A 88 -3.93 -1.69 21.37
CA ALA A 88 -4.80 -0.90 22.25
C ALA A 88 -6.21 -1.49 22.33
N ILE A 89 -6.81 -1.82 21.17
CA ILE A 89 -8.14 -2.45 21.11
C ILE A 89 -8.12 -3.80 21.84
N ALA A 90 -7.10 -4.62 21.59
CA ALA A 90 -6.95 -5.90 22.27
C ALA A 90 -6.81 -5.74 23.78
N TYR A 91 -5.98 -4.81 24.27
CA TYR A 91 -5.83 -4.54 25.70
C TYR A 91 -7.18 -4.19 26.35
N ILE A 92 -7.92 -3.24 25.76
CA ILE A 92 -9.24 -2.83 26.25
C ILE A 92 -10.19 -4.02 26.29
N PHE A 93 -10.18 -4.85 25.25
CA PHE A 93 -11.04 -6.03 25.19
C PHE A 93 -10.68 -7.08 26.25
N ILE A 94 -9.39 -7.39 26.44
CA ILE A 94 -8.92 -8.34 27.45
C ILE A 94 -9.36 -7.88 28.84
N GLU A 95 -9.09 -6.61 29.18
CA GLU A 95 -9.42 -6.07 30.51
C GLU A 95 -10.93 -6.09 30.77
N LYS A 96 -11.75 -5.75 29.76
CA LYS A 96 -13.22 -5.80 29.88
C LYS A 96 -13.77 -7.22 30.00
N THR A 97 -13.11 -8.23 29.44
CA THR A 97 -13.70 -9.57 29.30
C THR A 97 -13.12 -10.60 30.26
N GLN A 98 -11.81 -10.60 30.48
CA GLN A 98 -11.08 -11.60 31.27
C GLN A 98 -10.19 -10.97 32.35
N GLY A 99 -9.98 -9.65 32.36
CA GLY A 99 -9.03 -8.95 33.24
C GLY A 99 -9.17 -9.29 34.72
N GLU A 100 -10.38 -9.26 35.26
CA GLU A 100 -10.63 -9.57 36.68
C GLU A 100 -10.25 -11.01 37.06
N ILE A 101 -10.54 -11.98 36.18
CA ILE A 101 -10.20 -13.39 36.41
C ILE A 101 -8.67 -13.58 36.31
N LEU A 102 -8.03 -12.97 35.32
CA LEU A 102 -6.58 -13.05 35.14
C LEU A 102 -5.81 -12.40 36.30
N LYS A 103 -6.29 -11.27 36.84
CA LYS A 103 -5.73 -10.62 38.03
C LYS A 103 -5.84 -11.52 39.26
N LYS A 104 -6.99 -12.16 39.47
CA LYS A 104 -7.18 -13.13 40.58
C LYS A 104 -6.28 -14.35 40.41
N HIS A 105 -6.20 -14.91 39.20
CA HIS A 105 -5.32 -16.04 38.88
C HIS A 105 -3.86 -15.72 39.22
N LYS A 106 -3.37 -14.54 38.82
CA LYS A 106 -2.03 -14.05 39.15
C LYS A 106 -1.84 -13.84 40.66
N LYS A 107 -2.81 -13.22 41.34
CA LYS A 107 -2.73 -12.96 42.80
C LYS A 107 -2.67 -14.25 43.62
N ASN A 108 -3.32 -15.31 43.14
CA ASN A 108 -3.30 -16.61 43.79
C ASN A 108 -2.03 -17.42 43.49
N GLY A 109 -1.08 -16.88 42.72
CA GLY A 109 0.17 -17.55 42.37
C GLY A 109 0.00 -18.73 41.39
N ASN A 110 -1.12 -18.77 40.66
CA ASN A 110 -1.37 -19.83 39.69
C ASN A 110 -0.52 -19.64 38.42
N GLU A 111 -0.23 -20.74 37.73
CA GLU A 111 0.65 -20.74 36.55
C GLU A 111 -0.05 -20.30 35.26
N PHE A 112 0.58 -19.36 34.55
CA PHE A 112 0.21 -19.03 33.17
C PHE A 112 0.98 -19.89 32.16
N TYR A 113 0.52 -19.93 30.92
CA TYR A 113 1.31 -20.47 29.82
C TYR A 113 2.69 -19.80 29.74
N SER A 114 3.71 -20.61 29.43
CA SER A 114 5.08 -20.12 29.30
C SER A 114 5.26 -19.19 28.11
N LEU A 115 6.32 -18.37 28.15
CA LEU A 115 6.66 -17.46 27.06
C LEU A 115 6.89 -18.19 25.73
N TRP A 116 7.41 -19.42 25.74
CA TRP A 116 7.58 -20.23 24.53
C TRP A 116 6.26 -20.59 23.84
N ASN A 117 5.19 -20.81 24.61
CA ASN A 117 3.85 -21.01 24.03
C ASN A 117 3.38 -19.73 23.34
N VAL A 118 3.61 -18.57 23.96
CA VAL A 118 3.24 -17.26 23.40
C VAL A 118 3.99 -17.04 22.08
N VAL A 119 5.31 -17.20 22.08
CA VAL A 119 6.16 -17.04 20.89
C VAL A 119 5.75 -17.99 19.77
N GLY A 120 5.54 -19.28 20.08
CA GLY A 120 5.12 -20.26 19.09
C GLY A 120 3.79 -19.89 18.42
N ILE A 121 2.80 -19.47 19.20
CA ILE A 121 1.49 -19.04 18.67
C ILE A 121 1.64 -17.77 17.83
N THR A 122 2.46 -16.80 18.26
CA THR A 122 2.73 -15.59 17.50
C THR A 122 3.33 -15.94 16.13
N ILE A 123 4.38 -16.79 16.09
CA ILE A 123 5.01 -17.21 14.84
C ILE A 123 4.00 -17.90 13.92
N VAL A 124 3.24 -18.87 14.42
CA VAL A 124 2.25 -19.58 13.62
C VAL A 124 1.19 -18.63 13.08
N SER A 125 0.70 -17.71 13.91
CA SER A 125 -0.31 -16.72 13.51
C SER A 125 0.25 -15.79 12.42
N THR A 126 1.49 -15.32 12.57
CA THR A 126 2.18 -14.52 11.55
C THR A 126 2.34 -15.29 10.24
N VAL A 127 2.76 -16.56 10.28
CA VAL A 127 2.92 -17.39 9.07
C VAL A 127 1.59 -17.58 8.36
N VAL A 128 0.50 -17.87 9.09
CA VAL A 128 -0.84 -18.00 8.51
C VAL A 128 -1.30 -16.67 7.89
N THR A 129 -1.09 -15.57 8.59
CA THR A 129 -1.42 -14.23 8.06
C THR A 129 -0.63 -13.92 6.79
N LEU A 130 0.68 -14.19 6.75
CA LEU A 130 1.49 -14.00 5.56
C LEU A 130 1.00 -14.87 4.40
N ALA A 131 0.66 -16.14 4.64
CA ALA A 131 0.13 -17.02 3.62
C ALA A 131 -1.17 -16.48 2.99
N VAL A 132 -2.07 -15.89 3.81
CA VAL A 132 -3.29 -15.25 3.32
C VAL A 132 -2.98 -14.00 2.50
N ILE A 133 -2.06 -13.15 2.96
CA ILE A 133 -1.63 -11.96 2.20
C ILE A 133 -1.06 -12.36 0.85
N PHE A 134 -0.15 -13.35 0.82
CA PHE A 134 0.40 -13.85 -0.44
C PHE A 134 -0.70 -14.43 -1.35
N ALA A 135 -1.63 -15.22 -0.81
CA ALA A 135 -2.74 -15.76 -1.59
C ALA A 135 -3.59 -14.64 -2.23
N ILE A 136 -3.89 -13.58 -1.49
CA ILE A 136 -4.60 -12.40 -2.02
C ILE A 136 -3.77 -11.73 -3.12
N ALA A 137 -2.47 -11.50 -2.87
CA ALA A 137 -1.58 -10.86 -3.84
C ALA A 137 -1.43 -11.67 -5.15
N PHE A 138 -1.46 -13.00 -5.08
CA PHE A 138 -1.42 -13.86 -6.27
C PHE A 138 -2.72 -13.85 -7.09
N ILE A 139 -3.85 -13.51 -6.46
CA ILE A 139 -5.16 -13.41 -7.13
C ILE A 139 -5.42 -12.00 -7.64
N TYR A 140 -4.83 -10.98 -6.99
CA TYR A 140 -5.00 -9.59 -7.38
C TYR A 140 -4.47 -9.38 -8.80
N PRO A 141 -5.30 -8.86 -9.73
CA PRO A 141 -4.92 -8.74 -11.13
C PRO A 141 -3.71 -7.82 -11.27
N GLN A 142 -2.65 -8.34 -11.88
CA GLN A 142 -1.50 -7.53 -12.28
C GLN A 142 -1.81 -6.89 -13.63
N ASN A 143 -1.61 -5.58 -13.74
CA ASN A 143 -1.82 -4.85 -14.99
C ASN A 143 -0.59 -4.97 -15.90
N GLU A 144 -0.08 -6.18 -16.13
CA GLU A 144 1.17 -6.41 -16.86
C GLU A 144 1.13 -5.77 -18.27
N ALA A 145 -0.02 -5.83 -18.94
CA ALA A 145 -0.23 -5.18 -20.23
C ALA A 145 -0.14 -3.65 -20.16
N TYR A 146 -0.57 -3.04 -19.05
CA TYR A 146 -0.40 -1.61 -18.79
C TYR A 146 1.07 -1.28 -18.58
N ASP A 147 1.74 -2.02 -17.69
CA ASP A 147 3.13 -1.79 -17.31
C ASP A 147 4.09 -1.86 -18.51
N ILE A 148 3.86 -2.81 -19.43
CA ILE A 148 4.63 -2.95 -20.67
C ILE A 148 4.50 -1.70 -21.56
N GLU A 149 3.30 -1.14 -21.69
CA GLU A 149 3.08 0.04 -22.54
C GLU A 149 3.62 1.30 -21.87
N ILE A 150 3.46 1.46 -20.55
CA ILE A 150 4.06 2.58 -19.81
C ILE A 150 5.59 2.52 -19.85
N ALA A 151 6.21 1.33 -19.84
CA ALA A 151 7.65 1.22 -20.02
C ALA A 151 8.13 1.76 -21.38
N LYS A 152 7.34 1.57 -22.45
CA LYS A 152 7.63 2.19 -23.76
C LYS A 152 7.47 3.71 -23.71
N PHE A 153 6.42 4.20 -23.05
CA PHE A 153 6.22 5.64 -22.83
C PHE A 153 7.47 6.28 -22.20
N SER A 154 7.94 5.71 -21.09
CA SER A 154 9.10 6.21 -20.35
C SER A 154 10.40 6.14 -21.16
N LYS A 155 10.55 5.09 -21.99
CA LYS A 155 11.68 4.99 -22.90
C LYS A 155 11.67 6.11 -23.94
N ASN A 156 10.53 6.38 -24.57
CA ASN A 156 10.37 7.46 -25.53
C ASN A 156 10.67 8.81 -24.90
N GLU A 157 10.18 9.05 -23.68
CA GLU A 157 10.51 10.25 -22.92
C GLU A 157 12.02 10.39 -22.71
N TYR A 158 12.67 9.38 -22.14
CA TYR A 158 14.10 9.39 -21.88
C TYR A 158 14.94 9.69 -23.14
N GLU A 159 14.64 9.01 -24.25
CA GLU A 159 15.38 9.16 -25.50
C GLU A 159 15.18 10.53 -26.17
N THR A 160 14.05 11.20 -25.91
CA THR A 160 13.73 12.49 -26.56
C THR A 160 14.12 13.71 -25.73
N LEU A 161 14.12 13.61 -24.39
CA LEU A 161 14.47 14.76 -23.53
C LEU A 161 15.96 15.12 -23.59
N VAL A 162 16.83 14.23 -24.07
CA VAL A 162 18.24 14.56 -24.38
C VAL A 162 18.37 15.73 -25.37
N PHE A 163 17.34 16.00 -26.17
CA PHE A 163 17.28 17.17 -27.06
C PHE A 163 17.64 18.49 -26.38
N TYR A 164 17.24 18.68 -25.11
CA TYR A 164 17.52 19.91 -24.37
C TYR A 164 19.01 20.13 -24.11
N ASP A 165 19.78 19.05 -23.94
CA ASP A 165 21.24 19.12 -23.76
C ASP A 165 21.95 19.55 -25.05
N ASP A 166 21.34 19.24 -26.20
CA ASP A 166 21.90 19.48 -27.53
C ASP A 166 21.57 20.87 -28.11
N LEU A 167 20.63 21.61 -27.51
CA LEU A 167 20.13 22.89 -28.03
C LEU A 167 21.24 23.91 -28.34
N ASN A 168 22.31 23.91 -27.55
CA ASN A 168 23.43 24.85 -27.68
C ASN A 168 24.66 24.26 -28.39
N THR A 169 24.65 22.97 -28.74
CA THR A 169 25.83 22.25 -29.26
C THR A 169 25.65 21.80 -30.70
N LYS A 170 24.41 21.44 -31.11
CA LYS A 170 24.10 20.98 -32.47
C LYS A 170 23.78 22.13 -33.42
N SER A 171 23.97 21.87 -34.71
CA SER A 171 23.54 22.79 -35.77
C SER A 171 22.01 22.80 -35.91
N LYS A 172 21.44 23.90 -36.42
CA LYS A 172 20.00 24.02 -36.70
C LYS A 172 19.46 22.86 -37.55
N THR A 173 20.18 22.44 -38.59
CA THR A 173 19.78 21.32 -39.45
C THR A 173 19.70 20.02 -38.67
N SER A 174 20.71 19.72 -37.84
CA SER A 174 20.70 18.51 -37.01
C SER A 174 19.58 18.53 -35.98
N LEU A 175 19.28 19.68 -35.38
CA LEU A 175 18.16 19.83 -34.44
C LEU A 175 16.80 19.60 -35.12
N LEU A 176 16.63 20.06 -36.37
CA LEU A 176 15.42 19.80 -37.14
C LEU A 176 15.26 18.31 -37.49
N GLU A 177 16.35 17.62 -37.85
CA GLU A 177 16.36 16.17 -38.08
C GLU A 177 16.03 15.38 -36.80
N ASP A 178 16.57 15.80 -35.66
CA ASP A 178 16.21 15.21 -34.35
C ASP A 178 14.71 15.38 -34.08
N LEU A 179 14.16 16.57 -34.33
CA LEU A 179 12.74 16.88 -34.12
C LEU A 179 11.80 16.07 -35.03
N ASP A 180 12.24 15.71 -36.24
CA ASP A 180 11.52 14.79 -37.13
C ASP A 180 11.38 13.38 -36.53
N THR A 181 12.27 13.00 -35.61
CA THR A 181 12.22 11.72 -34.88
C THR A 181 11.54 11.85 -33.51
N ILE A 182 11.73 12.98 -32.82
CA ILE A 182 11.20 13.22 -31.47
C ILE A 182 9.68 13.37 -31.47
N ILE A 183 9.12 14.19 -32.37
CA ILE A 183 7.68 14.49 -32.39
C ILE A 183 6.84 13.21 -32.59
N PRO A 184 7.17 12.30 -33.53
CA PRO A 184 6.47 11.02 -33.67
C PRO A 184 6.48 10.16 -32.40
N LYS A 185 7.60 10.10 -31.65
CA LYS A 185 7.67 9.33 -30.39
C LYS A 185 6.71 9.86 -29.32
N TRP A 186 6.54 11.18 -29.24
CA TRP A 186 5.54 11.77 -28.33
C TRP A 186 4.10 11.54 -28.80
N LYS A 187 3.86 11.47 -30.11
CA LYS A 187 2.55 11.06 -30.65
C LYS A 187 2.26 9.59 -30.38
N GLU A 188 3.26 8.71 -30.48
CA GLU A 188 3.16 7.31 -30.04
C GLU A 188 2.83 7.23 -28.54
N ASN A 189 3.43 8.08 -27.70
CA ASN A 189 3.09 8.15 -26.27
C ASN A 189 1.62 8.50 -26.02
N ILE A 190 1.03 9.40 -26.81
CA ILE A 190 -0.42 9.69 -26.76
C ILE A 190 -1.23 8.44 -27.14
N GLU A 191 -0.83 7.72 -28.18
CA GLU A 191 -1.50 6.48 -28.59
C GLU A 191 -1.40 5.37 -27.54
N ILE A 192 -0.24 5.25 -26.86
CA ILE A 192 -0.03 4.34 -25.72
C ILE A 192 -1.05 4.62 -24.62
N ILE A 193 -1.24 5.89 -24.24
CA ILE A 193 -2.20 6.24 -23.18
C ILE A 193 -3.64 5.96 -23.62
N ASN A 194 -3.98 6.29 -24.87
CA ASN A 194 -5.31 5.98 -25.41
C ASN A 194 -5.59 4.47 -25.46
N LYS A 195 -4.59 3.66 -25.82
CA LYS A 195 -4.68 2.20 -25.83
C LYS A 195 -4.84 1.64 -24.42
N THR A 196 -4.02 2.10 -23.48
CA THR A 196 -4.07 1.60 -22.09
C THR A 196 -5.39 1.97 -21.39
N ASN A 197 -5.98 3.13 -21.70
CA ASN A 197 -7.32 3.52 -21.22
C ASN A 197 -8.45 2.58 -21.67
N GLN A 198 -8.23 1.75 -22.70
CA GLN A 198 -9.22 0.78 -23.20
C GLN A 198 -9.10 -0.60 -22.54
N LEU A 199 -8.15 -0.81 -21.61
CA LEU A 199 -8.03 -2.06 -20.86
C LEU A 199 -9.23 -2.24 -19.91
N GLU A 200 -9.89 -3.40 -20.00
CA GLU A 200 -11.19 -3.68 -19.38
C GLU A 200 -11.16 -3.54 -17.84
N ASP A 201 -10.07 -4.00 -17.21
CA ASP A 201 -9.90 -4.03 -15.75
C ASP A 201 -8.94 -2.94 -15.22
N LEU A 202 -8.71 -1.87 -15.98
CA LEU A 202 -7.79 -0.82 -15.54
C LEU A 202 -8.32 -0.10 -14.28
N PRO A 203 -7.58 -0.11 -13.15
CA PRO A 203 -7.92 0.59 -11.92
C PRO A 203 -8.19 2.08 -12.16
N ASN A 204 -9.09 2.67 -11.37
CA ASN A 204 -9.45 4.08 -11.51
C ASN A 204 -8.26 5.01 -11.24
N GLU A 205 -7.38 4.61 -10.33
CA GLU A 205 -6.14 5.30 -10.01
C GLU A 205 -5.26 5.44 -11.25
N LEU A 206 -5.09 4.36 -12.01
CA LEU A 206 -4.33 4.37 -13.27
C LEU A 206 -5.04 5.15 -14.38
N LYS A 207 -6.38 5.19 -14.40
CA LYS A 207 -7.14 6.06 -15.31
C LYS A 207 -6.92 7.54 -15.02
N GLU A 208 -6.90 7.94 -13.76
CA GLU A 208 -6.59 9.33 -13.39
C GLU A 208 -5.14 9.69 -13.71
N GLN A 209 -4.19 8.79 -13.44
CA GLN A 209 -2.80 8.96 -13.84
C GLN A 209 -2.65 9.09 -15.36
N ASN A 210 -3.36 8.27 -16.13
CA ASN A 210 -3.36 8.34 -17.58
C ASN A 210 -3.86 9.69 -18.13
N LYS A 211 -4.81 10.36 -17.46
CA LYS A 211 -5.23 11.71 -17.88
C LYS A 211 -4.08 12.70 -17.80
N LEU A 212 -3.30 12.65 -16.71
CA LEU A 212 -2.14 13.51 -16.51
C LEU A 212 -1.01 13.17 -17.50
N LEU A 213 -0.75 11.87 -17.74
CA LEU A 213 0.25 11.44 -18.73
C LEU A 213 -0.14 11.84 -20.17
N LEU A 214 -1.43 11.79 -20.49
CA LEU A 214 -1.95 12.25 -21.79
C LEU A 214 -1.72 13.75 -21.96
N GLU A 215 -2.13 14.55 -20.96
CA GLU A 215 -1.92 16.01 -20.98
C GLU A 215 -0.42 16.34 -21.11
N TYR A 216 0.43 15.66 -20.34
CA TYR A 216 1.87 15.81 -20.40
C TYR A 216 2.42 15.54 -21.81
N ALA A 217 2.03 14.43 -22.43
CA ALA A 217 2.48 14.07 -23.77
C ALA A 217 1.99 15.07 -24.83
N GLU A 218 0.74 15.55 -24.73
CA GLU A 218 0.20 16.58 -25.62
C GLU A 218 0.95 17.91 -25.50
N LEU A 219 1.29 18.34 -24.28
CA LEU A 219 2.10 19.54 -24.04
C LEU A 219 3.51 19.38 -24.62
N ARG A 220 4.11 18.20 -24.51
CA ARG A 220 5.42 17.89 -25.11
C ARG A 220 5.38 17.94 -26.63
N VAL A 221 4.35 17.36 -27.27
CA VAL A 221 4.18 17.48 -28.74
C VAL A 221 4.11 18.95 -29.16
N LYS A 222 3.27 19.76 -28.51
CA LYS A 222 3.15 21.21 -28.81
C LYS A 222 4.48 21.93 -28.65
N THR A 223 5.21 21.63 -27.57
CA THR A 223 6.53 22.22 -27.28
C THR A 223 7.54 21.90 -28.38
N PHE A 224 7.66 20.64 -28.80
CA PHE A 224 8.60 20.24 -29.84
C PHE A 224 8.19 20.74 -31.24
N GLU A 225 6.89 20.80 -31.54
CA GLU A 225 6.40 21.43 -32.78
C GLU A 225 6.72 22.94 -32.81
N LEU A 226 6.63 23.62 -31.67
CA LEU A 226 6.97 25.04 -31.55
C LEU A 226 8.49 25.27 -31.64
N PHE A 227 9.31 24.42 -31.02
CA PHE A 227 10.77 24.43 -31.22
C PHE A 227 11.13 24.26 -32.70
N LYS A 228 10.51 23.28 -33.38
CA LYS A 228 10.75 23.04 -34.81
C LYS A 228 10.46 24.29 -35.64
N LYS A 229 9.36 24.97 -35.33
CA LYS A 229 8.97 26.22 -35.99
C LYS A 229 9.96 27.36 -35.70
N ALA A 230 10.34 27.55 -34.44
CA ALA A 230 11.29 28.59 -34.03
C ALA A 230 12.66 28.41 -34.71
N ILE A 231 13.16 27.17 -34.78
CA ILE A 231 14.45 26.84 -35.42
C ILE A 231 14.35 27.02 -36.95
N TYR A 232 13.25 26.59 -37.57
CA TYR A 232 13.04 26.73 -39.01
C TYR A 232 12.93 28.20 -39.44
N GLU A 233 12.21 29.01 -38.66
CA GLU A 233 12.01 30.44 -38.92
C GLU A 233 13.17 31.32 -38.41
N ASP A 234 14.13 30.74 -37.68
CA ASP A 234 15.27 31.42 -37.07
C ASP A 234 14.86 32.66 -36.24
N THR A 235 13.93 32.44 -35.29
CA THR A 235 13.29 33.52 -34.52
C THR A 235 13.08 33.14 -33.07
N ASP A 236 13.14 34.15 -32.21
CA ASP A 236 12.88 34.10 -30.77
C ASP A 236 11.43 34.50 -30.41
N LYS A 237 10.59 34.86 -31.39
CA LYS A 237 9.21 35.34 -31.13
C LYS A 237 8.30 34.33 -30.43
N TYR A 238 8.73 33.07 -30.29
CA TYR A 238 8.02 31.98 -29.63
C TYR A 238 8.50 31.70 -28.21
N SER A 239 9.49 32.45 -27.70
CA SER A 239 10.06 32.22 -26.36
C SER A 239 9.01 32.29 -25.26
N ASP A 240 8.14 33.31 -25.27
CA ASP A 240 7.09 33.45 -24.25
C ASP A 240 6.10 32.26 -24.27
N GLU A 241 5.77 31.76 -25.46
CA GLU A 241 4.86 30.61 -25.63
C GLU A 241 5.53 29.30 -25.20
N LEU A 242 6.83 29.14 -25.46
CA LEU A 242 7.62 28.01 -24.96
C LEU A 242 7.71 28.01 -23.43
N ASP A 243 7.95 29.17 -22.81
CA ASP A 243 7.99 29.31 -21.35
C ASP A 243 6.63 28.96 -20.72
N GLU A 244 5.52 29.39 -21.35
CA GLU A 244 4.18 29.03 -20.89
C GLU A 244 3.93 27.51 -20.98
N LEU A 245 4.37 26.87 -22.07
CA LEU A 245 4.25 25.42 -22.24
C LEU A 245 5.10 24.65 -21.23
N HIS A 246 6.34 25.07 -20.96
CA HIS A 246 7.20 24.45 -19.94
C HIS A 246 6.61 24.60 -18.55
N PHE A 247 6.07 25.78 -18.22
CA PHE A 247 5.38 25.99 -16.94
C PHE A 247 4.15 25.07 -16.77
N LYS A 248 3.38 24.84 -17.84
CA LYS A 248 2.27 23.86 -17.80
C LYS A 248 2.79 22.44 -17.61
N ILE A 249 3.86 22.07 -18.31
CA ILE A 249 4.52 20.75 -18.14
C ILE A 249 4.94 20.55 -16.69
N ASP A 250 5.63 21.52 -16.09
CA ASP A 250 6.11 21.43 -14.71
C ASP A 250 4.95 21.24 -13.73
N LYS A 251 3.85 21.98 -13.92
CA LYS A 251 2.62 21.79 -13.14
C LYS A 251 1.98 20.42 -13.29
N THR A 252 1.94 19.86 -14.50
CA THR A 252 1.41 18.52 -14.73
C THR A 252 2.32 17.47 -14.07
N LEU A 253 3.65 17.64 -14.13
CA LEU A 253 4.61 16.77 -13.46
C LEU A 253 4.51 16.84 -11.94
N GLU A 254 4.25 18.01 -11.35
CA GLU A 254 3.97 18.16 -9.91
C GLU A 254 2.73 17.37 -9.46
N GLN A 255 1.75 17.17 -10.35
CA GLN A 255 0.54 16.39 -10.05
C GLN A 255 0.74 14.88 -10.21
N LEU A 256 1.75 14.47 -10.98
CA LEU A 256 2.13 13.07 -11.18
C LEU A 256 3.02 12.52 -10.05
N ASN A 257 3.66 13.39 -9.27
CA ASN A 257 4.54 13.04 -8.14
C ASN A 257 3.83 13.17 -6.78
#